data_AF-A0AAW0WQF7-F1
#
_entry.id   AF-A0AAW0WQF7-F1
#
_cell.length_a   1.000
_cell.length_b   1.000
_cell.length_c   1.000
_cell.angle_alpha   90.00
_cell.angle_beta   90.00
_cell.angle_gamma   90.00
#
_symmetry.space_group_name_H-M   'P 1'
#
loop_
_entity.id
_entity.type
_entity.pdbx_description
1 polymer ?
#
loop_
_entity_poly.entity_id
_entity_poly.type
_entity_poly.pdbx_seq_one_letter_code
_entity_poly.pdbx_strand_id
1 'polypeptide(L)'
;YADGGVKVGAMAGPYAEGDTLRLTCRVTGGSPAPQVTWREGQEVEDLTSEIREGREVRNMLVVQGLSRSDLRRVFTCQAVNSNLTEPLIASTTLNLNLRPLWVRLLSSREPLSAGWLYCLVCQVVGARPPPVFTWYLGATILTSHTEQSSDDDNVTWSELRWVPRQEDDKKVLSCLAFSPALPSLT
;
A
#
# COMPACT_ATOMS: atom_id res chain seq x y z
N TYR A 1 -4.96 -17.24 -8.09
CA TYR A 1 -4.67 -16.66 -9.41
C TYR A 1 -5.33 -15.29 -9.49
N ALA A 2 -4.63 -14.29 -10.02
CA ALA A 2 -5.20 -12.97 -10.32
C ALA A 2 -5.84 -12.98 -11.70
N ASP A 3 -6.42 -11.84 -12.09
CA ASP A 3 -6.95 -11.65 -13.44
C ASP A 3 -5.86 -11.94 -14.51
N GLY A 4 -6.27 -12.53 -15.63
CA GLY A 4 -5.33 -13.03 -16.66
C GLY A 4 -4.61 -14.35 -16.32
N GLY A 5 -4.97 -15.04 -15.24
CA GLY A 5 -4.48 -16.39 -14.94
C GLY A 5 -3.07 -16.44 -14.33
N VAL A 6 -2.57 -15.32 -13.82
CA VAL A 6 -1.25 -15.25 -13.16
C VAL A 6 -1.35 -15.87 -11.76
N LYS A 7 -0.40 -16.77 -11.41
CA LYS A 7 -0.34 -17.36 -10.08
C LYS A 7 0.05 -16.28 -9.06
N VAL A 8 -0.78 -16.13 -8.04
CA VAL A 8 -0.54 -15.19 -6.94
C VAL A 8 0.14 -15.95 -5.81
N GLY A 9 1.22 -15.38 -5.29
CA GLY A 9 1.96 -15.91 -4.14
C GLY A 9 1.48 -15.27 -2.84
N ALA A 10 2.43 -14.96 -1.96
CA ALA A 10 2.15 -14.35 -0.66
C ALA A 10 1.56 -12.94 -0.75
N MET A 11 1.68 -12.25 -1.89
CA MET A 11 1.21 -10.88 -2.06
C MET A 11 0.40 -10.74 -3.35
N ALA A 12 -0.74 -10.05 -3.25
CA ALA A 12 -1.60 -9.69 -4.37
C ALA A 12 -1.52 -8.17 -4.59
N GLY A 13 -1.17 -7.76 -5.82
CA GLY A 13 -1.05 -6.35 -6.19
C GLY A 13 0.37 -5.96 -6.64
N PRO A 14 0.73 -4.66 -6.57
CA PRO A 14 -0.04 -3.59 -5.94
C PRO A 14 -1.29 -3.18 -6.74
N TYR A 15 -2.37 -2.82 -6.03
CA TYR A 15 -3.59 -2.23 -6.59
C TYR A 15 -3.75 -0.76 -6.18
N ALA A 16 -4.60 0.00 -6.86
CA ALA A 16 -4.98 1.35 -6.47
C ALA A 16 -6.32 1.37 -5.71
N GLU A 17 -6.56 2.45 -4.97
CA GLU A 17 -7.89 2.71 -4.40
C GLU A 17 -8.95 2.82 -5.50
N GLY A 18 -10.08 2.15 -5.31
CA GLY A 18 -11.17 2.04 -6.27
C GLY A 18 -11.05 0.85 -7.23
N ASP A 19 -9.90 0.17 -7.28
CA ASP A 19 -9.74 -1.03 -8.11
C ASP A 19 -10.69 -2.16 -7.66
N THR A 20 -10.92 -3.12 -8.55
CA THR A 20 -11.65 -4.36 -8.23
C THR A 20 -10.67 -5.53 -8.15
N LEU A 21 -10.56 -6.16 -6.98
CA LEU A 21 -9.78 -7.37 -6.79
C LEU A 21 -10.54 -8.59 -7.31
N ARG A 22 -9.88 -9.41 -8.11
CA ARG A 22 -10.39 -10.70 -8.58
C ARG A 22 -9.37 -11.80 -8.31
N LEU A 23 -9.69 -12.72 -7.40
CA LEU A 23 -8.83 -13.85 -7.06
C LEU A 23 -9.55 -15.17 -7.32
N THR A 24 -9.00 -15.99 -8.20
CA THR A 24 -9.48 -17.36 -8.45
C THR A 24 -8.62 -18.35 -7.70
N CYS A 25 -9.23 -19.13 -6.82
CA CYS A 25 -8.64 -20.32 -6.23
C CYS A 25 -9.01 -21.53 -7.08
N ARG A 26 -8.04 -22.42 -7.31
CA ARG A 26 -8.18 -23.62 -8.15
C ARG A 26 -7.61 -24.81 -7.39
N VAL A 27 -8.40 -25.86 -7.26
CA VAL A 27 -8.02 -27.11 -6.61
C VAL A 27 -8.35 -28.27 -7.52
N THR A 28 -7.42 -29.20 -7.66
CA THR A 28 -7.57 -30.38 -8.52
C THR A 28 -7.43 -31.65 -7.70
N GLY A 29 -8.38 -32.57 -7.81
CA GLY A 29 -8.40 -33.84 -7.10
C GLY A 29 -9.25 -33.83 -5.83
N GLY A 30 -8.92 -34.69 -4.88
CA GLY A 30 -9.72 -34.99 -3.69
C GLY A 30 -10.75 -36.11 -3.91
N SER A 31 -11.02 -36.86 -2.85
CA SER A 31 -12.10 -37.85 -2.78
C SER A 31 -12.61 -37.90 -1.32
N PRO A 32 -13.87 -37.51 -1.04
CA PRO A 32 -14.80 -36.80 -1.92
C PRO A 32 -14.26 -35.48 -2.52
N ALA A 33 -14.98 -34.90 -3.48
CA ALA A 33 -14.56 -33.64 -4.11
C ALA A 33 -14.55 -32.51 -3.04
N PRO A 34 -13.47 -31.71 -2.95
CA PRO A 34 -13.35 -30.71 -1.90
C PRO A 34 -14.31 -29.55 -2.10
N GLN A 35 -14.71 -28.94 -0.99
CA GLN A 35 -15.34 -27.62 -0.94
C GLN A 35 -14.22 -26.56 -0.84
N VAL A 36 -14.24 -25.56 -1.71
CA VAL A 36 -13.27 -24.47 -1.82
C VAL A 36 -13.95 -23.17 -1.43
N THR A 37 -13.47 -22.54 -0.36
CA THR A 37 -14.04 -21.32 0.21
C THR A 37 -12.99 -20.22 0.37
N TRP A 38 -13.38 -18.97 0.20
CA TRP A 38 -12.57 -17.82 0.56
C TRP A 38 -12.90 -17.32 1.97
N ARG A 39 -11.86 -17.00 2.73
CA ARG A 39 -11.96 -16.57 4.12
C ARG A 39 -11.06 -15.39 4.43
N GLU A 40 -11.51 -14.57 5.36
CA GLU A 40 -10.69 -13.58 6.06
C GLU A 40 -10.74 -13.90 7.56
N GLY A 41 -9.60 -14.33 8.13
CA GLY A 41 -9.58 -14.84 9.50
C GLY A 41 -10.52 -16.05 9.67
N GLN A 42 -11.54 -15.91 10.50
CA GLN A 42 -12.57 -16.95 10.72
C GLN A 42 -13.84 -16.73 9.90
N GLU A 43 -13.99 -15.56 9.27
CA GLU A 43 -15.18 -15.20 8.52
C GLU A 43 -15.08 -15.70 7.08
N VAL A 44 -16.21 -16.16 6.55
CA VAL A 44 -16.32 -16.60 5.16
C VAL A 44 -16.70 -15.38 4.34
N GLU A 45 -15.81 -14.99 3.42
CA GLU A 45 -15.97 -13.82 2.54
C GLU A 45 -16.65 -14.19 1.20
N ASP A 46 -17.04 -15.46 1.03
CA ASP A 46 -17.61 -15.95 -0.23
C ASP A 46 -18.93 -15.24 -0.61
N LEU A 47 -18.88 -14.46 -1.69
CA LEU A 47 -20.06 -13.91 -2.37
C LEU A 47 -20.43 -14.69 -3.65
N THR A 48 -19.64 -15.71 -4.02
CA THR A 48 -19.76 -16.43 -5.30
C THR A 48 -19.88 -17.94 -5.13
N SER A 49 -20.57 -18.58 -6.08
CA SER A 49 -20.70 -20.03 -6.15
C SER A 49 -19.45 -20.72 -6.72
N GLU A 50 -19.11 -21.89 -6.18
CA GLU A 50 -18.10 -22.78 -6.74
C GLU A 50 -18.44 -23.21 -8.17
N ILE A 51 -17.40 -23.36 -9.01
CA ILE A 51 -17.50 -23.93 -10.35
C ILE A 51 -16.74 -25.26 -10.35
N ARG A 52 -17.41 -26.34 -10.75
CA ARG A 52 -16.85 -27.70 -10.81
C ARG A 52 -16.72 -28.16 -12.26
N GLU A 53 -15.51 -28.54 -12.65
CA GLU A 53 -15.19 -28.99 -14.01
C GLU A 53 -14.32 -30.25 -13.94
N GLY A 54 -14.92 -31.42 -14.13
CA GLY A 54 -14.22 -32.70 -13.99
C GLY A 54 -13.68 -32.93 -12.59
N ARG A 55 -12.35 -33.06 -12.45
CA ARG A 55 -11.65 -33.20 -11.15
C ARG A 55 -11.24 -31.87 -10.52
N GLU A 56 -11.67 -30.76 -11.10
CA GLU A 56 -11.28 -29.42 -10.68
C GLU A 56 -12.43 -28.66 -10.06
N VAL A 57 -12.12 -27.96 -8.96
CA VAL A 57 -13.04 -27.03 -8.29
C VAL A 57 -12.38 -25.66 -8.27
N ARG A 58 -13.13 -24.65 -8.70
CA ARG A 58 -12.72 -23.24 -8.70
C ARG A 58 -13.69 -22.41 -7.86
N ASN A 59 -13.16 -21.42 -7.15
CA ASN A 59 -13.95 -20.39 -6.47
C ASN A 59 -13.27 -19.03 -6.69
N MET A 60 -14.05 -17.99 -7.01
CA MET A 60 -13.56 -16.66 -7.38
C MET A 60 -14.03 -15.59 -6.39
N LEU A 61 -13.11 -15.07 -5.60
CA LEU A 61 -13.35 -13.89 -4.77
C LEU A 61 -13.36 -12.62 -5.63
N VAL A 62 -14.35 -11.76 -5.41
CA VAL A 62 -14.45 -10.43 -6.02
C VAL A 62 -14.66 -9.38 -4.93
N VAL A 63 -13.71 -8.45 -4.77
CA VAL A 63 -13.83 -7.31 -3.87
C VAL A 63 -13.85 -6.04 -4.71
N GLN A 64 -14.95 -5.31 -4.68
CA GLN A 64 -15.14 -4.09 -5.47
C GLN A 64 -14.77 -2.85 -4.66
N GLY A 65 -14.20 -1.86 -5.34
CA GLY A 65 -13.94 -0.54 -4.74
C GLY A 65 -12.96 -0.62 -3.58
N LEU A 66 -11.76 -1.17 -3.85
CA LEU A 66 -10.71 -1.30 -2.83
C LEU A 66 -10.46 0.04 -2.13
N SER A 67 -10.42 -0.02 -0.81
CA SER A 67 -10.27 1.11 0.09
C SER A 67 -8.95 1.03 0.85
N ARG A 68 -8.55 2.14 1.48
CA ARG A 68 -7.33 2.20 2.30
C ARG A 68 -7.32 1.19 3.44
N SER A 69 -8.48 0.87 4.00
CA SER A 69 -8.65 -0.14 5.05
C SER A 69 -8.38 -1.56 4.56
N ASP A 70 -8.37 -1.79 3.25
CA ASP A 70 -8.08 -3.11 2.69
C ASP A 70 -6.58 -3.42 2.62
N LEU A 71 -5.72 -2.43 2.87
CA LEU A 71 -4.28 -2.62 2.92
C LEU A 71 -3.92 -3.70 3.94
N ARG A 72 -3.13 -4.69 3.51
CA ARG A 72 -2.68 -5.84 4.31
C ARG A 72 -3.81 -6.80 4.75
N ARG A 73 -5.04 -6.66 4.24
CA ARG A 73 -6.05 -7.73 4.38
C ARG A 73 -5.51 -9.04 3.82
N VAL A 74 -5.80 -10.14 4.50
CA VAL A 74 -5.31 -11.47 4.14
C VAL A 74 -6.46 -12.33 3.67
N PHE A 75 -6.45 -12.65 2.38
CA PHE A 75 -7.43 -13.55 1.78
C PHE A 75 -6.88 -14.96 1.76
N THR A 76 -7.64 -15.87 2.34
CA THR A 76 -7.26 -17.27 2.49
C THR A 76 -8.24 -18.15 1.73
N CYS A 77 -7.73 -18.84 0.72
CA CYS A 77 -8.47 -19.91 0.09
C CYS A 77 -8.28 -21.19 0.90
N GLN A 78 -9.39 -21.81 1.30
CA GLN A 78 -9.42 -23.05 2.06
C GLN A 78 -10.18 -24.13 1.28
N ALA A 79 -9.53 -25.28 1.09
CA ALA A 79 -10.12 -26.45 0.46
C ALA A 79 -10.29 -27.59 1.48
N VAL A 80 -11.54 -27.98 1.74
CA VAL A 80 -11.91 -29.03 2.70
C VAL A 80 -12.51 -30.21 1.94
N ASN A 81 -11.88 -31.38 2.03
CA ASN A 81 -12.43 -32.62 1.49
C ASN A 81 -13.33 -33.34 2.51
N SER A 82 -12.87 -33.44 3.77
CA SER A 82 -13.61 -34.09 4.84
C SER A 82 -13.33 -33.43 6.18
N ASN A 83 -14.15 -33.70 7.19
CA ASN A 83 -13.94 -33.25 8.56
C ASN A 83 -12.81 -33.99 9.30
N LEU A 84 -12.16 -34.97 8.65
CA LEU A 84 -11.12 -35.81 9.25
C LEU A 84 -9.70 -35.42 8.80
N THR A 85 -9.59 -34.55 7.80
CA THR A 85 -8.32 -34.16 7.18
C THR A 85 -8.11 -32.67 7.34
N GLU A 86 -6.86 -32.25 7.57
CA GLU A 86 -6.52 -30.84 7.55
C GLU A 86 -6.84 -30.24 6.17
N PRO A 87 -7.42 -29.03 6.14
CA PRO A 87 -7.72 -28.36 4.89
C PRO A 87 -6.44 -27.94 4.18
N LEU A 88 -6.48 -27.95 2.85
CA LEU A 88 -5.43 -27.31 2.05
C LEU A 88 -5.68 -25.80 2.02
N ILE A 89 -4.67 -25.02 2.39
CA ILE A 89 -4.79 -23.57 2.54
C ILE A 89 -3.79 -22.85 1.63
N ALA A 90 -4.23 -21.75 1.01
CA ALA A 90 -3.37 -20.79 0.34
C ALA A 90 -3.81 -19.36 0.72
N SER A 91 -2.88 -18.57 1.25
CA SER A 91 -3.16 -17.19 1.68
C SER A 91 -2.38 -16.19 0.84
N THR A 92 -2.97 -15.01 0.65
CA THR A 92 -2.32 -13.87 0.00
C THR A 92 -2.67 -12.58 0.72
N THR A 93 -1.69 -11.71 0.88
CA THR A 93 -1.84 -10.40 1.52
C THR A 93 -2.03 -9.33 0.46
N LEU A 94 -3.10 -8.56 0.59
CA LEU A 94 -3.40 -7.47 -0.33
C LEU A 94 -2.41 -6.31 -0.14
N ASN A 95 -1.79 -5.87 -1.23
CA ASN A 95 -0.92 -4.70 -1.27
C ASN A 95 -1.55 -3.59 -2.10
N LEU A 96 -1.50 -2.36 -1.59
CA LEU A 96 -2.09 -1.18 -2.22
C LEU A 96 -1.04 -0.06 -2.40
N ASN A 97 -1.14 0.63 -3.52
CA ASN A 97 -0.56 1.95 -3.71
C ASN A 97 -1.58 2.99 -3.23
N LEU A 98 -1.22 3.80 -2.25
CA LEU A 98 -2.07 4.79 -1.62
C LEU A 98 -1.50 6.20 -1.83
N ARG A 99 -2.38 7.15 -2.17
CA ARG A 99 -1.99 8.56 -2.22
C ARG A 99 -1.78 9.11 -0.81
N PRO A 100 -0.90 10.13 -0.64
CA PRO A 100 -0.83 10.87 0.60
C PRO A 100 -2.21 11.39 1.03
N LEU A 101 -2.55 11.25 2.31
CA LEU A 101 -3.70 11.93 2.89
C LEU A 101 -3.41 13.41 3.08
N TRP A 102 -2.19 13.73 3.49
CA TRP A 102 -1.72 15.11 3.64
C TRP A 102 -0.19 15.17 3.71
N VAL A 103 0.31 16.36 3.41
CA VAL A 103 1.72 16.75 3.52
C VAL A 103 1.79 18.01 4.36
N ARG A 104 2.70 18.06 5.34
CA ARG A 104 2.88 19.22 6.22
C ARG A 104 4.35 19.53 6.45
N LEU A 105 4.67 20.81 6.43
CA LEU A 105 5.95 21.31 6.87
C LEU A 105 5.85 21.66 8.36
N LEU A 106 6.71 21.03 9.17
CA LEU A 106 6.80 21.23 10.60
C LEU A 106 8.08 22.03 10.89
N SER A 107 7.91 23.17 11.56
CA SER A 107 8.99 24.01 12.05
C SER A 107 8.82 24.24 13.55
N SER A 108 9.93 24.26 14.29
CA SER A 108 9.93 24.61 15.71
C SER A 108 9.97 26.12 15.96
N ARG A 109 10.29 26.93 14.94
CA ARG A 109 10.48 28.38 15.05
C ARG A 109 10.08 29.09 13.76
N GLU A 110 9.22 30.10 13.88
CA GLU A 110 8.88 31.05 12.82
C GLU A 110 8.88 32.47 13.40
N PRO A 111 9.40 33.48 12.67
CA PRO A 111 10.03 33.42 11.34
C PRO A 111 11.45 32.81 11.36
N LEU A 112 11.93 32.38 10.19
CA LEU A 112 13.29 31.87 10.00
C LEU A 112 14.27 33.05 9.83
N SER A 113 15.35 33.07 10.61
CA SER A 113 16.33 34.15 10.66
C SER A 113 17.67 33.70 10.10
N ALA A 114 18.34 34.58 9.36
CA ALA A 114 19.65 34.28 8.80
C ALA A 114 20.70 33.93 9.87
N GLY A 115 21.60 33.00 9.54
CA GLY A 115 22.73 32.59 10.38
C GLY A 115 22.42 31.54 11.47
N TRP A 116 21.15 31.20 11.70
CA TRP A 116 20.76 30.14 12.63
C TRP A 116 20.56 28.80 11.92
N LEU A 117 20.95 27.70 12.56
CA LEU A 117 20.65 26.36 12.07
C LEU A 117 19.20 25.97 12.41
N TYR A 118 18.45 25.59 11.38
CA TYR A 118 17.10 25.04 11.52
C TYR A 118 17.05 23.58 11.11
N CYS A 119 16.29 22.80 11.86
CA CYS A 119 15.87 21.46 11.49
C CYS A 119 14.38 21.51 11.16
N LEU A 120 14.06 21.38 9.88
CA LEU A 120 12.70 21.46 9.35
C LEU A 120 12.27 20.07 8.91
N VAL A 121 11.05 19.67 9.27
CA VAL A 121 10.55 18.33 8.98
C VAL A 121 9.38 18.43 8.02
N CYS A 122 9.50 17.81 6.86
CA CYS A 122 8.38 17.63 5.94
C CYS A 122 7.77 16.26 6.19
N GLN A 123 6.56 16.21 6.72
CA GLN A 123 5.87 14.98 7.09
C GLN A 123 4.75 14.66 6.08
N VAL A 124 4.73 13.41 5.65
CA VAL A 124 3.70 12.84 4.76
C VAL A 124 3.04 11.67 5.49
N VAL A 125 1.71 11.64 5.45
CA VAL A 125 0.93 10.56 6.07
C VAL A 125 0.05 9.86 5.06
N GLY A 126 -0.01 8.54 5.16
CA GLY A 126 -0.92 7.68 4.43
C GLY A 126 -0.50 7.33 3.00
N ALA A 127 0.70 7.75 2.59
CA ALA A 127 1.26 7.46 1.27
C ALA A 127 1.89 6.06 1.22
N ARG A 128 1.60 5.30 0.17
CA ARG A 128 2.18 3.97 -0.08
C ARG A 128 2.47 3.76 -1.56
N PRO A 129 3.67 3.29 -1.95
CA PRO A 129 4.88 3.14 -1.13
C PRO A 129 5.37 4.51 -0.59
N PRO A 130 6.37 4.53 0.32
CA PRO A 130 6.94 5.78 0.82
C PRO A 130 7.31 6.74 -0.33
N PRO A 131 6.96 8.03 -0.22
CA PRO A 131 7.26 9.01 -1.26
C PRO A 131 8.73 9.43 -1.22
N VAL A 132 9.21 9.97 -2.33
CA VAL A 132 10.53 10.61 -2.45
C VAL A 132 10.39 12.10 -2.20
N PHE A 133 11.32 12.68 -1.44
CA PHE A 133 11.27 14.09 -1.06
C PHE A 133 12.20 14.95 -1.90
N THR A 134 11.78 16.18 -2.17
CA THR A 134 12.66 17.22 -2.74
C THR A 134 12.39 18.54 -2.05
N TRP A 135 13.45 19.15 -1.53
CA TRP A 135 13.40 20.44 -0.88
C TRP A 135 13.80 21.54 -1.86
N TYR A 136 13.04 22.63 -1.85
CA TYR A 136 13.25 23.80 -2.70
C TYR A 136 13.34 25.06 -1.86
N LEU A 137 14.27 25.94 -2.21
CA LEU A 137 14.30 27.33 -1.77
C LEU A 137 14.19 28.22 -3.00
N GLY A 138 12.99 28.73 -3.27
CA GLY A 138 12.66 29.31 -4.56
C GLY A 138 12.84 28.27 -5.68
N ALA A 139 13.76 28.52 -6.61
CA ALA A 139 14.07 27.60 -7.71
C ALA A 139 15.25 26.64 -7.39
N THR A 140 15.91 26.82 -6.25
CA THR A 140 17.12 26.05 -5.89
C THR A 140 16.75 24.80 -5.13
N ILE A 141 17.25 23.64 -5.56
CA ILE A 141 17.09 22.38 -4.82
C ILE A 141 18.08 22.35 -3.65
N LEU A 142 17.58 22.00 -2.47
CA LEU A 142 18.39 21.72 -1.29
C LEU A 142 18.57 20.22 -1.17
N THR A 143 19.81 19.78 -1.01
CA THR A 143 20.19 18.35 -0.98
C THR A 143 20.56 17.82 0.40
N SER A 144 20.68 18.71 1.41
CA SER A 144 21.08 18.34 2.77
C SER A 144 19.88 17.92 3.62
N HIS A 145 19.23 16.84 3.22
CA HIS A 145 18.11 16.26 3.94
C HIS A 145 18.27 14.77 4.15
N THR A 146 17.57 14.25 5.15
CA THR A 146 17.42 12.80 5.38
C THR A 146 15.97 12.39 5.18
N GLU A 147 15.70 11.11 4.96
CA GLU A 147 14.36 10.55 4.77
C GLU A 147 14.21 9.31 5.64
N GLN A 148 13.07 9.20 6.33
CA GLN A 148 12.76 8.10 7.26
C GLN A 148 11.27 7.77 7.20
N SER A 149 10.90 6.53 7.52
CA SER A 149 9.51 6.10 7.68
C SER A 149 9.27 5.51 9.08
N SER A 150 8.02 5.51 9.50
CA SER A 150 7.57 4.82 10.71
C SER A 150 7.63 3.29 10.51
N ASP A 151 7.63 2.52 11.59
CA ASP A 151 7.66 1.05 11.52
C ASP A 151 6.42 0.45 10.85
N ASP A 152 5.27 1.06 11.11
CA ASP A 152 4.01 0.75 10.43
C ASP A 152 3.98 1.29 9.01
N ASP A 153 4.95 2.15 8.67
CA ASP A 153 5.32 2.58 7.33
C ASP A 153 4.21 3.50 6.72
N ASN A 154 3.30 3.98 7.59
CA ASN A 154 2.19 4.89 7.31
C ASN A 154 2.61 6.37 7.30
N VAL A 155 3.68 6.72 8.03
CA VAL A 155 4.21 8.07 8.10
C VAL A 155 5.61 8.06 7.52
N THR A 156 5.89 8.96 6.57
CA THR A 156 7.23 9.17 6.03
C THR A 156 7.57 10.64 6.20
N TRP A 157 8.79 10.95 6.59
CA TRP A 157 9.21 12.33 6.74
C TRP A 157 10.62 12.54 6.23
N SER A 158 10.88 13.78 5.85
CA SER A 158 12.22 14.25 5.54
C SER A 158 12.64 15.35 6.51
N GLU A 159 13.87 15.27 7.02
CA GLU A 159 14.48 16.32 7.86
C GLU A 159 15.52 17.09 7.05
N LEU A 160 15.27 18.38 6.82
CA LEU A 160 16.21 19.34 6.22
C LEU A 160 16.98 20.06 7.33
N ARG A 161 18.31 20.05 7.24
CA ARG A 161 19.19 20.87 8.09
C ARG A 161 19.73 22.03 7.28
N TRP A 162 19.31 23.24 7.61
CA TRP A 162 19.59 24.40 6.78
C TRP A 162 19.91 25.65 7.61
N VAL A 163 20.89 26.43 7.14
CA VAL A 163 21.28 27.73 7.70
C VAL A 163 20.89 28.80 6.68
N PRO A 164 19.80 29.57 6.89
CA PRO A 164 19.38 30.62 5.98
C PRO A 164 20.42 31.72 5.88
N ARG A 165 20.58 32.30 4.69
CA ARG A 165 21.45 33.45 4.44
C ARG A 165 20.62 34.71 4.24
N GLN A 166 21.27 35.87 4.31
CA GLN A 166 20.60 37.15 4.03
C GLN A 166 20.03 37.20 2.60
N GLU A 167 20.70 36.56 1.63
CA GLU A 167 20.25 36.44 0.24
C GLU A 167 19.00 35.58 0.05
N ASP A 168 18.56 34.87 1.10
CA ASP A 168 17.38 34.01 1.09
C ASP A 168 16.11 34.73 1.56
N ASP A 169 16.20 36.02 1.90
CA ASP A 169 15.06 36.81 2.32
C ASP A 169 13.91 36.73 1.29
N LYS A 170 12.70 36.47 1.79
CA LYS A 170 11.46 36.28 1.01
C LYS A 170 11.45 35.12 0.02
N LYS A 171 12.49 34.28 -0.04
CA LYS A 171 12.41 33.02 -0.80
C LYS A 171 11.48 32.04 -0.09
N VAL A 172 10.67 31.33 -0.87
CA VAL A 172 9.75 30.32 -0.34
C VAL A 172 10.51 29.02 -0.19
N LEU A 173 10.53 28.48 1.02
CA LEU A 173 10.98 27.12 1.26
C LEU A 173 9.79 26.16 1.07
N SER A 174 9.94 25.21 0.17
CA SER A 174 8.92 24.22 -0.16
C SER A 174 9.49 22.82 -0.05
N CYS A 175 8.66 21.89 0.40
CA CYS A 175 8.94 20.47 0.32
C CYS A 175 7.94 19.81 -0.64
N LEU A 176 8.44 19.06 -1.61
CA LEU A 176 7.64 18.25 -2.51
C LEU A 176 7.81 16.78 -2.16
N ALA A 177 6.71 16.05 -2.02
CA ALA A 177 6.70 14.61 -1.83
C ALA A 177 6.06 13.94 -3.05
N PHE A 178 6.82 13.10 -3.74
CA PHE A 178 6.40 12.43 -4.97
C PHE A 178 6.22 10.92 -4.74
N SER A 179 5.10 10.34 -5.19
CA SER A 179 4.88 8.89 -5.14
C SER A 179 5.14 8.26 -6.52
N PRO A 180 6.24 7.50 -6.71
CA PRO A 180 6.58 6.92 -8.01
C PRO A 180 5.54 5.91 -8.53
N ALA A 181 4.83 5.26 -7.62
CA ALA A 181 3.85 4.22 -7.97
C ALA A 181 2.48 4.78 -8.36
N LEU A 182 2.26 6.09 -8.15
CA LEU A 182 1.03 6.80 -8.43
C LEU A 182 1.37 8.13 -9.13
N PRO A 183 1.70 8.09 -10.43
CA PRO A 183 1.86 9.32 -11.19
C PRO A 183 0.57 10.12 -11.13
N SER A 184 0.69 11.42 -10.91
CA SER A 184 -0.44 12.36 -10.89
C SER A 184 -1.27 12.18 -12.16
N LEU A 185 -2.59 12.09 -12.02
CA LEU A 185 -3.48 12.27 -13.16
C LEU A 185 -3.21 13.68 -13.72
N THR A 186 -2.86 13.74 -14.99
CA THR A 186 -2.68 14.98 -15.75
C THR A 186 -4.03 15.62 -16.02
#